data_AF-J9G826-F1
#
_entry.id   AF-J9G826-F1
#
_cell.length_a   1.000
_cell.length_b   1.000
_cell.length_c   1.000
_cell.angle_alpha   90.00
_cell.angle_beta   90.00
_cell.angle_gamma   90.00
#
_symmetry.space_group_name_H-M   'P 1'
#
loop_
_entity.id
_entity.type
_entity.pdbx_description
1 polymer ?
#
loop_
_entity_poly.entity_id
_entity_poly.type
_entity_poly.pdbx_seq_one_letter_code
_entity_poly.pdbx_strand_id
1 'polypeptide(L)'
;MDMAEVKGFKECRERFNKIVIEHIRNELKLVCDALVVDALKSESFQSFTGNTVTSYSCGLYEEGRLVYVIESGDKLSFPVRRKIPKGKTIYLSKPYEGRPRSVTGRVNTDGMYGQESSMKFLNQYKAPKKGFAIVMTTGTEYSEYLENAYKVNVLTETFNRAKKIMLNNIKPIP
;
A
#
# COMPACT_ATOMS: atom_id res chain seq x y z
N MET A 1 -8.61 -9.07 -51.12
CA MET A 1 -8.20 -8.58 -49.79
C MET A 1 -7.36 -9.67 -49.18
N ASP A 2 -6.05 -9.43 -49.14
CA ASP A 2 -5.04 -10.49 -49.06
C ASP A 2 -4.86 -10.97 -47.61
N MET A 3 -4.70 -12.28 -47.37
CA MET A 3 -4.58 -12.86 -46.02
C MET A 3 -3.39 -12.28 -45.24
N ALA A 4 -2.38 -11.76 -45.92
CA ALA A 4 -1.22 -11.07 -45.35
C ALA A 4 -1.58 -9.70 -44.73
N GLU A 5 -2.54 -8.98 -45.31
CA GLU A 5 -2.99 -7.66 -44.87
C GLU A 5 -3.74 -7.77 -43.52
N VAL A 6 -4.53 -8.84 -43.36
CA VAL A 6 -5.24 -9.19 -42.11
C VAL A 6 -4.27 -9.65 -41.01
N LYS A 7 -3.21 -10.38 -41.38
CA LYS A 7 -2.18 -10.85 -40.43
C LYS A 7 -1.32 -9.69 -39.90
N GLY A 8 -0.86 -8.81 -40.80
CA GLY A 8 -0.06 -7.64 -40.42
C GLY A 8 -0.81 -6.68 -39.50
N PHE A 9 -2.09 -6.43 -39.79
CA PHE A 9 -2.94 -5.58 -38.94
C PHE A 9 -3.15 -6.19 -37.55
N LYS A 10 -3.37 -7.51 -37.46
CA LYS A 10 -3.50 -8.22 -36.18
C LYS A 10 -2.22 -8.10 -35.34
N GLU A 11 -1.06 -8.33 -35.95
CA GLU A 11 0.22 -8.22 -35.27
C GLU A 11 0.51 -6.79 -34.78
N CYS A 12 0.24 -5.77 -35.61
CA CYS A 12 0.33 -4.37 -35.21
C CYS A 12 -0.57 -4.07 -34.01
N ARG A 13 -1.82 -4.54 -34.03
CA ARG A 13 -2.76 -4.34 -32.93
C ARG A 13 -2.29 -5.01 -31.63
N GLU A 14 -1.76 -6.23 -31.71
CA GLU A 14 -1.22 -6.94 -30.56
C GLU A 14 0.01 -6.24 -29.97
N ARG A 15 0.93 -5.75 -30.82
CA ARG A 15 2.10 -4.98 -30.38
C ARG A 15 1.68 -3.65 -29.74
N PHE A 16 0.77 -2.92 -30.37
CA PHE A 16 0.25 -1.66 -29.84
C PHE A 16 -0.41 -1.86 -28.47
N ASN A 17 -1.27 -2.86 -28.32
CA ASN A 17 -1.91 -3.17 -27.04
C ASN A 17 -0.89 -3.50 -25.95
N LYS A 18 0.19 -4.23 -26.27
CA LYS A 18 1.26 -4.51 -25.31
C LYS A 18 1.94 -3.23 -24.83
N ILE A 19 2.28 -2.33 -25.74
CA ILE A 19 2.91 -1.03 -25.41
C ILE A 19 1.98 -0.21 -24.51
N VAL A 20 0.69 -0.13 -24.86
CA VAL A 20 -0.33 0.60 -24.08
C VAL A 20 -0.44 0.02 -22.66
N ILE A 21 -0.59 -1.30 -22.55
CA ILE A 21 -0.75 -1.98 -21.25
C ILE A 21 0.51 -1.82 -20.40
N GLU A 22 1.70 -1.95 -21.00
CA GLU A 22 2.96 -1.78 -20.29
C GLU A 22 3.15 -0.35 -19.79
N HIS A 23 2.84 0.64 -20.62
CA HIS A 23 2.86 2.05 -20.23
C HIS A 23 1.91 2.30 -19.05
N ILE A 24 0.64 1.93 -19.17
CA ILE A 24 -0.36 2.08 -18.10
C ILE A 24 0.12 1.38 -16.82
N ARG A 25 0.65 0.16 -16.91
CA ARG A 25 1.16 -0.57 -15.75
C ARG A 25 2.28 0.20 -15.06
N ASN A 26 3.23 0.74 -15.81
CA ASN A 26 4.36 1.49 -15.24
C ASN A 26 3.88 2.78 -14.55
N GLU A 27 2.97 3.51 -15.16
CA GLU A 27 2.35 4.70 -14.55
C GLU A 27 1.60 4.36 -13.26
N LEU A 28 0.86 3.24 -13.23
CA LEU A 28 0.14 2.79 -12.03
C LEU A 28 1.08 2.31 -10.90
N LYS A 29 2.27 1.81 -11.22
CA LYS A 29 3.31 1.55 -10.20
C LYS A 29 3.76 2.85 -9.55
N LEU A 30 3.98 3.91 -10.34
CA LEU A 30 4.32 5.25 -9.80
C LEU A 30 3.19 5.80 -8.93
N VAL A 31 1.93 5.53 -9.27
CA VAL A 31 0.78 5.86 -8.40
C VAL A 31 0.88 5.13 -7.06
N CYS A 32 1.22 3.84 -7.06
CA CYS A 32 1.38 3.07 -5.81
C CYS A 32 2.48 3.68 -4.91
N ASP A 33 3.61 4.05 -5.51
CA ASP A 33 4.72 4.70 -4.80
C ASP A 33 4.29 6.03 -4.20
N ALA A 34 3.60 6.85 -5.00
CA ALA A 34 3.12 8.16 -4.58
C ALA A 34 2.08 8.06 -3.45
N LEU A 35 1.23 7.04 -3.46
CA LEU A 35 0.27 6.78 -2.37
C LEU A 35 0.98 6.45 -1.06
N VAL A 36 1.97 5.55 -1.08
CA VAL A 36 2.76 5.20 0.13
C VAL A 36 3.51 6.42 0.66
N VAL A 37 4.11 7.23 -0.22
CA VAL A 37 4.79 8.46 0.17
C VAL A 37 3.82 9.49 0.77
N ASP A 38 2.62 9.63 0.21
CA ASP A 38 1.61 10.54 0.74
C ASP A 38 1.13 10.11 2.14
N ALA A 39 0.88 8.82 2.36
CA ALA A 39 0.48 8.31 3.68
C ALA A 39 1.56 8.57 4.74
N LEU A 40 2.82 8.26 4.44
CA LEU A 40 3.95 8.55 5.34
C LEU A 40 4.10 10.04 5.67
N LYS A 41 3.80 10.94 4.71
CA LYS A 41 3.94 12.38 4.93
C LYS A 41 2.77 13.00 5.66
N SER A 42 1.59 12.38 5.60
CA SER A 42 0.35 12.93 6.14
C SER A 42 -0.06 12.30 7.46
N GLU A 43 0.64 11.26 7.92
CA GLU A 43 0.38 10.68 9.22
C GLU A 43 0.58 11.70 10.35
N SER A 44 -0.24 11.58 11.41
CA SER A 44 -0.24 12.54 12.52
C SER A 44 -0.18 11.89 13.90
N PHE A 45 0.49 10.73 13.99
CA PHE A 45 0.67 9.98 15.24
C PHE A 45 2.15 9.64 15.49
N GLN A 46 2.47 9.24 16.73
CA GLN A 46 3.79 8.72 17.08
C GLN A 46 3.78 7.19 17.17
N SER A 47 4.56 6.54 16.33
CA SER A 47 4.69 5.09 16.27
C SER A 47 5.48 4.54 17.46
N PHE A 48 4.82 3.81 18.36
CA PHE A 48 5.52 3.24 19.53
C PHE A 48 6.49 2.11 19.14
N THR A 49 6.06 1.19 18.28
CA THR A 49 6.87 0.03 17.87
C THR A 49 7.31 0.07 16.42
N GLY A 50 6.83 1.02 15.60
CA GLY A 50 7.13 1.09 14.17
C GLY A 50 6.12 0.37 13.27
N ASN A 51 5.25 -0.49 13.80
CA ASN A 51 4.46 -1.40 12.96
C ASN A 51 3.49 -0.70 12.00
N THR A 52 2.87 0.44 12.35
CA THR A 52 1.94 1.11 11.42
C THR A 52 2.71 1.79 10.30
N VAL A 53 3.66 2.66 10.66
CA VAL A 53 4.41 3.50 9.70
C VAL A 53 5.25 2.67 8.73
N THR A 54 5.73 1.49 9.15
CA THR A 54 6.47 0.54 8.29
C THR A 54 5.57 -0.35 7.44
N SER A 55 4.24 -0.30 7.63
CA SER A 55 3.29 -1.22 6.98
C SER A 55 2.34 -0.57 6.00
N TYR A 56 2.55 0.71 5.64
CA TYR A 56 1.83 1.29 4.50
C TYR A 56 2.24 0.53 3.26
N SER A 57 1.32 -0.24 2.70
CA SER A 57 1.61 -1.10 1.56
C SER A 57 0.60 -0.83 0.46
N CYS A 58 1.07 -0.78 -0.77
CA CYS A 58 0.25 -0.57 -1.95
C CYS A 58 0.51 -1.68 -2.97
N GLY A 59 -0.56 -2.36 -3.39
CA GLY A 59 -0.53 -3.42 -4.39
C GLY A 59 -1.23 -3.01 -5.68
N LEU A 60 -0.59 -3.25 -6.82
CA LEU A 60 -1.18 -3.14 -8.15
C LEU A 60 -1.58 -4.53 -8.63
N TYR A 61 -2.83 -4.65 -9.09
CA TYR A 61 -3.38 -5.84 -9.69
C TYR A 61 -3.66 -5.61 -11.16
N GLU A 62 -3.41 -6.63 -11.96
CA GLU A 62 -3.72 -6.69 -13.39
C GLU A 62 -4.40 -8.02 -13.69
N GLU A 63 -5.60 -7.97 -14.28
CA GLU A 63 -6.41 -9.15 -14.59
C GLU A 63 -6.58 -10.07 -13.36
N GLY A 64 -6.85 -9.46 -12.20
CA GLY A 64 -7.04 -10.14 -10.92
C GLY A 64 -5.78 -10.67 -10.24
N ARG A 65 -4.59 -10.47 -10.81
CA ARG A 65 -3.31 -10.94 -10.24
C ARG A 65 -2.53 -9.78 -9.66
N LEU A 66 -1.96 -9.97 -8.47
CA LEU A 66 -1.01 -9.00 -7.89
C LEU A 66 0.27 -8.99 -8.73
N VAL A 67 0.59 -7.85 -9.34
CA VAL A 67 1.74 -7.69 -10.26
C VAL A 67 2.82 -6.74 -9.74
N TYR A 68 2.52 -5.96 -8.70
CA TYR A 68 3.48 -5.09 -8.04
C TYR A 68 3.04 -4.81 -6.60
N VAL A 69 4.02 -4.71 -5.70
CA VAL A 69 3.84 -4.30 -4.30
C VAL A 69 4.96 -3.35 -3.93
N ILE A 70 4.64 -2.33 -3.16
CA ILE A 70 5.60 -1.49 -2.43
C ILE A 70 5.16 -1.37 -0.98
N GLU A 71 6.11 -1.43 -0.05
CA GLU A 71 5.87 -1.23 1.38
C GLU A 71 6.75 -0.11 1.92
N SER A 72 6.22 0.72 2.83
CA SER A 72 7.00 1.79 3.45
C SER A 72 8.20 1.25 4.25
N GLY A 73 8.05 0.08 4.86
CA GLY A 73 9.10 -0.57 5.63
C GLY A 73 10.33 -0.97 4.81
N ASP A 74 10.26 -1.05 3.49
CA ASP A 74 11.42 -1.29 2.62
C ASP A 74 12.45 -0.14 2.68
N LYS A 75 12.00 1.05 3.10
CA LYS A 75 12.82 2.28 3.17
C LYS A 75 13.00 2.79 4.60
N LEU A 76 12.43 2.11 5.58
CA LEU A 76 12.43 2.53 6.99
C LEU A 76 13.17 1.52 7.85
N SER A 77 13.50 1.91 9.09
CA SER A 77 14.08 0.96 10.04
C SER A 77 13.04 -0.10 10.43
N PHE A 78 13.52 -1.29 10.75
CA PHE A 78 12.65 -2.40 11.15
C PHE A 78 11.90 -2.08 12.44
N PRO A 79 10.62 -2.50 12.60
CA PRO A 79 9.88 -2.31 13.83
C PRO A 79 10.63 -2.86 15.05
N VAL A 80 10.64 -2.10 16.16
CA VAL A 80 11.31 -2.49 17.40
C VAL A 80 10.80 -3.83 17.93
N ARG A 81 9.54 -4.17 17.62
CA ARG A 81 8.91 -5.44 17.96
C ARG A 81 7.62 -5.67 17.19
N ARG A 82 7.12 -6.90 17.24
CA ARG A 82 5.76 -7.28 16.81
C ARG A 82 4.66 -6.51 17.54
N LYS A 83 3.47 -6.49 16.96
CA LYS A 83 2.27 -5.80 17.48
C LYS A 83 1.95 -6.23 18.92
N ILE A 84 1.51 -5.29 19.76
CA ILE A 84 1.24 -5.53 21.19
C ILE A 84 -0.18 -6.11 21.35
N PRO A 85 -0.35 -7.32 21.91
CA PRO A 85 -1.67 -7.91 22.13
C PRO A 85 -2.52 -7.11 23.11
N LYS A 86 -3.84 -7.22 22.99
CA LYS A 86 -4.80 -6.59 23.89
C LYS A 86 -4.51 -6.91 25.37
N GLY A 87 -4.55 -5.89 26.22
CA GLY A 87 -4.34 -6.01 27.67
C GLY A 87 -2.87 -6.14 28.10
N LYS A 88 -1.94 -6.41 27.17
CA LYS A 88 -0.51 -6.47 27.51
C LYS A 88 0.09 -5.07 27.58
N THR A 89 0.79 -4.78 28.66
CA THR A 89 1.55 -3.52 28.84
C THR A 89 3.03 -3.76 28.61
N ILE A 90 3.64 -2.91 27.79
CA ILE A 90 5.06 -2.95 27.43
C ILE A 90 5.68 -1.59 27.67
N TYR A 91 6.83 -1.57 28.34
CA TYR A 91 7.72 -0.41 28.39
C TYR A 91 8.82 -0.54 27.34
N LEU A 92 9.13 0.55 26.64
CA LEU A 92 10.31 0.66 25.77
C LEU A 92 11.16 1.85 26.20
N SER A 93 12.44 1.57 26.49
CA SER A 93 13.45 2.61 26.76
C SER A 93 13.91 3.33 25.49
N LYS A 94 13.73 2.70 24.33
CA LYS A 94 13.97 3.29 23.00
C LYS A 94 12.80 2.89 22.08
N PRO A 95 11.67 3.60 22.13
CA PRO A 95 10.57 3.40 21.19
C PRO A 95 11.00 3.71 19.75
N TYR A 96 10.21 3.27 18.78
CA TYR A 96 10.46 3.59 17.38
C TYR A 96 10.42 5.10 17.14
N GLU A 97 9.41 5.77 17.69
CA GLU A 97 9.30 7.23 17.74
C GLU A 97 8.95 7.75 19.14
N GLY A 98 9.42 8.96 19.40
CA GLY A 98 9.14 9.71 20.62
C GLY A 98 9.94 9.24 21.83
N ARG A 99 9.49 9.65 23.02
CA ARG A 99 10.19 9.42 24.28
C ARG A 99 9.87 8.05 24.91
N PRO A 100 10.75 7.53 25.79
CA PRO A 100 10.50 6.31 26.55
C PRO A 100 9.15 6.35 27.25
N ARG A 101 8.36 5.28 27.11
CA ARG A 101 7.00 5.19 27.66
C ARG A 101 6.51 3.75 27.76
N SER A 102 5.46 3.56 28.55
CA SER A 102 4.67 2.33 28.59
C SER A 102 3.43 2.46 27.71
N VAL A 103 3.08 1.42 26.98
CA VAL A 103 1.85 1.32 26.19
C VAL A 103 1.16 0.01 26.46
N THR A 104 -0.16 0.07 26.66
CA THR A 104 -1.04 -1.11 26.76
C THR A 104 -1.76 -1.34 25.44
N GLY A 105 -1.69 -2.56 24.91
CA GLY A 105 -2.44 -2.95 23.71
C GLY A 105 -3.95 -2.81 23.94
N ARG A 106 -4.64 -2.07 23.08
CA ARG A 106 -6.08 -1.79 23.20
C ARG A 106 -6.96 -2.68 22.32
N VAL A 107 -6.39 -3.22 21.25
CA VAL A 107 -7.10 -4.05 20.26
C VAL A 107 -6.48 -5.44 20.19
N ASN A 108 -7.26 -6.42 19.74
CA ASN A 108 -6.72 -7.74 19.41
C ASN A 108 -5.87 -7.62 18.15
N THR A 109 -4.75 -8.32 18.12
CA THR A 109 -3.86 -8.36 16.95
C THR A 109 -3.51 -9.80 16.63
N ASP A 110 -3.12 -10.07 15.39
CA ASP A 110 -2.56 -11.37 14.98
C ASP A 110 -1.16 -11.66 15.57
N GLY A 111 -0.59 -10.71 16.33
CA GLY A 111 0.72 -10.82 16.94
C GLY A 111 1.90 -10.80 15.96
N MET A 112 1.69 -10.53 14.68
CA MET A 112 2.70 -10.43 13.62
C MET A 112 3.32 -9.03 13.56
N TYR A 113 4.27 -8.83 12.64
CA TYR A 113 4.68 -7.49 12.22
C TYR A 113 3.63 -6.86 11.29
N GLY A 114 3.61 -5.52 11.23
CA GLY A 114 2.70 -4.80 10.34
C GLY A 114 2.89 -5.21 8.88
N GLN A 115 4.13 -5.17 8.36
CA GLN A 115 4.44 -5.56 6.97
C GLN A 115 3.95 -6.97 6.62
N GLU A 116 4.19 -7.96 7.49
CA GLU A 116 3.72 -9.34 7.29
C GLU A 116 2.19 -9.40 7.14
N SER A 117 1.47 -8.58 7.91
CA SER A 117 0.01 -8.49 7.88
C SER A 117 -0.48 -7.83 6.59
N SER A 118 0.14 -6.72 6.18
CA SER A 118 -0.17 -6.02 4.92
C SER A 118 0.08 -6.91 3.71
N MET A 119 1.24 -7.56 3.65
CA MET A 119 1.62 -8.47 2.58
C MET A 119 0.65 -9.66 2.50
N LYS A 120 0.29 -10.24 3.65
CA LYS A 120 -0.70 -11.32 3.71
C LYS A 120 -2.06 -10.86 3.17
N PHE A 121 -2.52 -9.66 3.55
CA PHE A 121 -3.77 -9.10 3.04
C PHE A 121 -3.73 -8.91 1.52
N LEU A 122 -2.68 -8.29 0.98
CA LEU A 122 -2.54 -8.06 -0.46
C LEU A 122 -2.50 -9.38 -1.24
N ASN A 123 -1.77 -10.39 -0.77
CA ASN A 123 -1.76 -11.70 -1.43
C ASN A 123 -3.12 -12.41 -1.44
N GLN A 124 -3.99 -12.12 -0.48
CA GLN A 124 -5.30 -12.76 -0.33
C GLN A 124 -6.45 -11.94 -0.93
N TYR A 125 -6.22 -10.67 -1.26
CA TYR A 125 -7.23 -9.77 -1.78
C TYR A 125 -7.71 -10.22 -3.16
N LYS A 126 -9.03 -10.33 -3.33
CA LYS A 126 -9.66 -10.73 -4.58
C LYS A 126 -9.93 -9.51 -5.46
N ALA A 127 -8.94 -9.11 -6.26
CA ALA A 127 -9.08 -8.01 -7.19
C ALA A 127 -10.03 -8.33 -8.37
N PRO A 128 -10.60 -7.30 -9.03
CA PRO A 128 -11.37 -7.48 -10.26
C PRO A 128 -10.61 -8.29 -11.30
N LYS A 129 -11.30 -9.24 -11.96
CA LYS A 129 -10.70 -10.14 -12.96
C LYS A 129 -10.33 -9.46 -14.27
N LYS A 130 -10.76 -8.21 -14.50
CA LYS A 130 -10.52 -7.45 -15.74
C LYS A 130 -9.98 -6.08 -15.40
N GLY A 131 -8.97 -5.64 -16.17
CA GLY A 131 -8.34 -4.34 -16.02
C GLY A 131 -7.38 -4.27 -14.83
N PHE A 132 -7.21 -3.05 -14.31
CA PHE A 132 -6.29 -2.76 -13.22
C PHE A 132 -7.03 -2.41 -11.93
N ALA A 133 -6.41 -2.73 -10.80
CA ALA A 133 -6.85 -2.25 -9.49
C ALA A 133 -5.64 -1.86 -8.65
N ILE A 134 -5.77 -0.77 -7.88
CA ILE A 134 -4.80 -0.37 -6.86
C ILE A 134 -5.47 -0.57 -5.50
N VAL A 135 -4.76 -1.23 -4.58
CA VAL A 135 -5.21 -1.47 -3.22
C VAL A 135 -4.12 -1.01 -2.26
N MET A 136 -4.47 -0.10 -1.36
CA MET A 136 -3.59 0.36 -0.31
C MET A 136 -4.11 -0.11 1.05
N THR A 137 -3.20 -0.48 1.95
CA THR A 137 -3.52 -0.96 3.29
C THR A 137 -2.47 -0.54 4.31
N THR A 138 -2.82 -0.66 5.60
CA THR A 138 -1.86 -0.78 6.71
C THR A 138 -2.02 -2.14 7.37
N GLY A 139 -0.97 -2.64 8.01
CA GLY A 139 -0.92 -3.99 8.56
C GLY A 139 -1.26 -4.07 10.04
N THR A 140 -1.96 -3.06 10.56
CA THR A 140 -2.20 -2.91 11.99
C THR A 140 -3.68 -2.71 12.27
N GLU A 141 -4.21 -3.56 13.17
CA GLU A 141 -5.61 -3.56 13.59
C GLU A 141 -5.97 -2.29 14.39
N TYR A 142 -4.96 -1.61 14.93
CA TYR A 142 -5.16 -0.36 15.64
C TYR A 142 -5.12 0.86 14.73
N SER A 143 -4.88 0.74 13.42
CA SER A 143 -5.03 1.88 12.49
C SER A 143 -6.44 2.49 12.57
N GLU A 144 -7.47 1.66 12.49
CA GLU A 144 -8.86 2.10 12.63
C GLU A 144 -9.13 2.67 14.03
N TYR A 145 -8.55 2.07 15.08
CA TYR A 145 -8.65 2.59 16.44
C TYR A 145 -7.99 3.98 16.57
N LEU A 146 -6.83 4.20 15.95
CA LEU A 146 -6.14 5.49 15.95
C LEU A 146 -7.02 6.56 15.31
N GLU A 147 -7.55 6.31 14.11
CA GLU A 147 -8.40 7.28 13.40
C GLU A 147 -9.70 7.55 14.17
N ASN A 148 -10.34 6.52 14.74
CA ASN A 148 -11.63 6.67 15.41
C ASN A 148 -11.53 7.28 16.81
N ALA A 149 -10.58 6.81 17.63
CA ALA A 149 -10.47 7.19 19.04
C ALA A 149 -9.62 8.46 19.24
N TYR A 150 -8.54 8.62 18.48
CA TYR A 150 -7.62 9.75 18.60
C TYR A 150 -7.79 10.80 17.51
N LYS A 151 -8.63 10.56 16.49
CA LYS A 151 -8.88 11.50 15.39
C LYS A 151 -7.59 11.91 14.66
N VAL A 152 -6.61 11.02 14.62
CA VAL A 152 -5.37 11.17 13.86
C VAL A 152 -5.53 10.58 12.46
N ASN A 153 -4.68 10.97 11.52
CA ASN A 153 -4.69 10.43 10.17
C ASN A 153 -3.76 9.22 10.06
N VAL A 154 -4.26 8.14 9.47
CA VAL A 154 -3.48 6.97 9.08
C VAL A 154 -3.57 6.77 7.55
N LEU A 155 -4.79 6.65 7.01
CA LEU A 155 -5.00 6.49 5.56
C LEU A 155 -6.12 7.39 5.01
N THR A 156 -6.98 7.95 5.87
CA THR A 156 -8.16 8.72 5.45
C THR A 156 -7.78 9.85 4.49
N GLU A 157 -6.75 10.64 4.81
CA GLU A 157 -6.38 11.76 3.94
C GLU A 157 -5.79 11.30 2.60
N THR A 158 -4.97 10.26 2.60
CA THR A 158 -4.41 9.68 1.37
C THR A 158 -5.52 9.12 0.49
N PHE A 159 -6.52 8.46 1.07
CA PHE A 159 -7.71 8.01 0.35
C PHE A 159 -8.43 9.19 -0.32
N ASN A 160 -8.66 10.29 0.42
CA ASN A 160 -9.29 11.49 -0.12
C ASN A 160 -8.47 12.14 -1.27
N ARG A 161 -7.14 12.05 -1.22
CA ARG A 161 -6.23 12.56 -2.25
C ARG A 161 -5.95 11.59 -3.39
N ALA A 162 -6.34 10.32 -3.28
CA ALA A 162 -5.96 9.25 -4.20
C ALA A 162 -6.25 9.57 -5.67
N LYS A 163 -7.43 10.15 -5.97
CA LYS A 163 -7.80 10.57 -7.33
C LYS A 163 -6.83 11.62 -7.88
N LYS A 164 -6.46 12.63 -7.08
CA LYS A 164 -5.50 13.66 -7.48
C LYS A 164 -4.11 13.08 -7.69
N ILE A 165 -3.67 12.18 -6.80
CA ILE A 165 -2.40 11.48 -6.92
C ILE A 165 -2.36 10.67 -8.22
N MET A 166 -3.42 9.92 -8.52
CA MET A 166 -3.54 9.15 -9.75
C MET A 166 -3.41 10.04 -11.00
N LEU A 167 -4.17 11.13 -11.07
CA LEU A 167 -4.18 12.04 -12.22
C LEU A 167 -2.84 12.76 -12.44
N ASN A 168 -2.10 13.05 -11.36
CA ASN A 168 -0.79 13.71 -11.48
C ASN A 168 0.29 12.79 -12.04
N ASN A 169 0.16 11.48 -11.81
CA ASN A 169 1.15 10.50 -12.21
C ASN A 169 0.91 10.02 -13.65
N ILE A 170 -0.32 9.70 -14.04
CA ILE A 170 -0.61 9.15 -15.39
C ILE A 170 -0.15 10.11 -16.50
N LYS A 171 0.87 9.71 -17.26
CA LYS A 171 1.38 10.43 -18.44
C LYS A 171 0.81 9.90 -19.77
N PRO A 172 0.78 10.73 -20.83
CA PRO A 172 0.48 10.27 -22.18
C PRO A 172 1.43 9.15 -22.63
N ILE A 173 0.95 8.29 -23.53
CA ILE A 173 1.80 7.31 -24.19
C ILE A 173 2.72 8.08 -25.16
N PRO A 174 4.04 7.95 -25.06
CA PRO A 174 4.99 8.60 -25.96
C PRO A 174 4.96 8.05 -27.38
#